data_AF-A0A183I1F4-F1
#
_entry.id   AF-A0A183I1F4-F1
#
_cell.length_a   1.000
_cell.length_b   1.000
_cell.length_c   1.000
_cell.angle_alpha   90.00
_cell.angle_beta   90.00
_cell.angle_gamma   90.00
#
_symmetry.space_group_name_H-M   'P 1'
#
loop_
_entity.id
_entity.type
_entity.pdbx_description
1 polymer ?
#
loop_
_entity_poly.entity_id
_entity_poly.type
_entity_poly.pdbx_seq_one_letter_code
_entity_poly.pdbx_strand_id
1 'polypeptide(L)'
;MIGEDTSSATAQFRDIFATNHNLRAVDAGFDSVIAAINGSRIDSWALIRGIADYQHGQSRASRMWQGYSSVRAAALTKTLILRLPLSSAHN
;
A
#
# COMPACT_ATOMS: atom_id res chain seq x y z
N MET A 1 -31.37 12.78 7.49
CA MET A 1 -31.34 11.37 7.05
C MET A 1 -30.73 11.25 5.63
N ILE A 2 -29.65 11.98 5.33
CA ILE A 2 -29.03 12.05 3.97
C ILE A 2 -27.60 11.44 3.96
N GLY A 3 -27.07 11.05 5.13
CA GLY A 3 -25.67 10.60 5.27
C GLY A 3 -25.43 9.10 5.16
N GLU A 4 -26.43 8.25 5.41
CA GLU A 4 -26.27 6.78 5.38
C GLU A 4 -26.22 6.23 3.95
N ASP A 5 -27.07 6.73 3.05
CA ASP A 5 -27.17 6.20 1.69
C ASP A 5 -25.90 6.42 0.86
N THR A 6 -25.27 7.60 0.98
CA THR A 6 -24.06 7.96 0.22
C THR A 6 -22.83 7.15 0.65
N SER A 7 -22.72 6.84 1.95
CA SER A 7 -21.64 6.00 2.49
C SER A 7 -21.74 4.56 1.97
N SER A 8 -22.96 4.04 1.87
CA SER A 8 -23.22 2.70 1.33
C SER A 8 -22.89 2.61 -0.17
N ALA A 9 -23.28 3.61 -0.96
CA ALA A 9 -22.99 3.66 -2.38
C ALA A 9 -21.48 3.77 -2.66
N THR A 10 -20.75 4.56 -1.87
CA THR A 10 -19.30 4.69 -2.00
C THR A 10 -18.57 3.38 -1.70
N ALA A 11 -19.01 2.65 -0.66
CA ALA A 11 -18.48 1.33 -0.36
C ALA A 11 -18.74 0.34 -1.51
N GLN A 12 -19.95 0.35 -2.06
CA GLN A 12 -20.31 -0.50 -3.19
C GLN A 12 -19.45 -0.24 -4.44
N PHE A 13 -19.21 1.03 -4.80
CA PHE A 13 -18.34 1.36 -5.94
C PHE A 13 -16.91 0.91 -5.73
N ARG A 14 -16.38 1.05 -4.51
CA ARG A 14 -15.04 0.56 -4.18
C ARG A 14 -14.95 -0.95 -4.33
N ASP A 15 -15.96 -1.70 -3.90
CA ASP A 15 -15.94 -3.16 -3.95
C ASP A 15 -16.03 -3.68 -5.39
N ILE A 16 -16.85 -3.01 -6.23
CA ILE A 16 -16.91 -3.27 -7.68
C ILE A 16 -15.55 -2.99 -8.32
N PHE A 17 -14.94 -1.84 -8.02
CA PHE A 17 -13.62 -1.48 -8.53
C PHE A 17 -12.56 -2.51 -8.10
N ALA A 18 -12.57 -2.90 -6.82
CA ALA A 18 -11.62 -3.87 -6.30
C ALA A 18 -11.75 -5.23 -7.00
N THR A 19 -12.98 -5.68 -7.25
CA THR A 19 -13.26 -6.93 -7.97
C THR A 19 -12.78 -6.84 -9.42
N ASN A 20 -13.11 -5.77 -10.13
CA ASN A 20 -12.76 -5.59 -11.54
C ASN A 20 -11.26 -5.48 -11.79
N HIS A 21 -10.51 -4.97 -10.81
CA HIS A 21 -9.07 -4.75 -10.92
C HIS A 21 -8.21 -5.75 -10.11
N ASN A 22 -8.82 -6.80 -9.53
CA ASN A 22 -8.15 -7.77 -8.66
C ASN A 22 -7.32 -7.09 -7.54
N LEU A 23 -7.89 -6.03 -6.96
CA LEU A 23 -7.21 -5.18 -6.01
C LEU A 23 -7.01 -5.92 -4.68
N ARG A 24 -5.75 -6.03 -4.25
CA ARG A 24 -5.37 -6.81 -3.05
C ARG A 24 -5.28 -5.98 -1.77
N ALA A 25 -4.99 -4.69 -1.89
CA ALA A 25 -4.84 -3.78 -0.76
C ALA A 25 -5.03 -2.33 -1.20
N VAL A 26 -5.50 -1.49 -0.27
CA VAL A 26 -5.65 -0.04 -0.45
C VAL A 26 -4.74 0.67 0.54
N ASP A 27 -4.12 1.76 0.11
CA ASP A 27 -3.26 2.61 0.93
C ASP A 27 -3.58 4.08 0.64
N ALA A 28 -3.73 4.87 1.70
CA ALA A 28 -3.97 6.31 1.57
C ALA A 28 -2.63 7.04 1.62
N GLY A 29 -2.25 7.67 0.51
CA GLY A 29 -1.11 8.60 0.48
C GLY A 29 0.14 8.11 -0.22
N PHE A 30 0.05 7.12 -1.12
CA PHE A 30 1.18 6.73 -1.97
C PHE A 30 1.14 7.31 -3.38
N ASP A 31 0.05 7.97 -3.77
CA ASP A 31 -0.15 8.50 -5.13
C ASP A 31 0.95 9.50 -5.54
N SER A 32 1.34 10.40 -4.63
CA SER A 32 2.42 11.37 -4.89
C SER A 32 3.79 10.69 -5.10
N VAL A 33 4.03 9.57 -4.43
CA VAL A 33 5.27 8.79 -4.58
C VAL A 33 5.27 8.06 -5.92
N ILE A 34 4.15 7.44 -6.32
CA ILE A 34 4.02 6.82 -7.64
C ILE A 34 4.17 7.85 -8.76
N ALA A 35 3.55 9.03 -8.61
CA ALA A 35 3.69 10.11 -9.56
C ALA A 35 5.15 10.56 -9.70
N ALA A 36 5.90 10.66 -8.60
CA ALA A 36 7.32 11.01 -8.61
C ALA A 36 8.17 9.92 -9.31
N ILE A 37 7.96 8.64 -8.98
CA ILE A 37 8.64 7.50 -9.63
C ILE A 37 8.43 7.54 -11.14
N ASN A 38 7.18 7.71 -11.57
CA ASN A 38 6.83 7.80 -13.00
C ASN A 38 7.45 9.04 -13.67
N GLY A 39 7.39 10.20 -13.01
CA GLY A 39 7.96 11.45 -13.52
C GLY A 39 9.48 11.40 -13.65
N SER A 40 10.15 10.71 -12.74
CA SER A 40 11.61 10.49 -12.75
C SER A 40 12.06 9.33 -13.64
N ARG A 41 11.14 8.63 -14.33
CA ARG A 41 11.46 7.48 -15.20
C ARG A 41 12.25 6.38 -14.47
N ILE A 42 11.90 6.10 -13.22
CA ILE A 42 12.51 5.01 -12.46
C ILE A 42 11.86 3.70 -12.92
N ASP A 43 12.57 2.92 -13.74
CA ASP A 43 12.02 1.71 -14.37
C ASP A 43 12.00 0.49 -13.46
N SER A 44 12.80 0.48 -12.38
CA SER A 44 12.90 -0.64 -11.45
C SER A 44 12.65 -0.18 -10.02
N TRP A 45 11.47 -0.53 -9.49
CA TRP A 45 11.07 -0.23 -8.13
C TRP A 45 10.17 -1.33 -7.57
N ALA A 46 10.06 -1.39 -6.23
CA ALA A 46 9.14 -2.26 -5.52
C ALA A 46 8.48 -1.49 -4.38
N LEU A 47 7.20 -1.75 -4.14
CA LEU A 47 6.46 -1.20 -3.01
C LEU A 47 6.26 -2.28 -1.95
N ILE A 48 6.80 -2.03 -0.75
CA ILE A 48 6.61 -2.90 0.42
C ILE A 48 5.70 -2.19 1.43
N ARG A 49 4.53 -2.76 1.67
CA ARG A 49 3.54 -2.30 2.65
C ARG A 49 3.09 -3.44 3.53
N GLY A 50 2.79 -3.14 4.79
CA GLY A 50 2.12 -4.08 5.68
C GLY A 50 0.61 -3.84 5.69
N ILE A 51 -0.15 -4.87 6.03
CA ILE A 51 -1.61 -4.78 6.19
C ILE A 51 -1.94 -4.41 7.64
N ALA A 52 -2.59 -3.26 7.83
CA ALA A 52 -3.04 -2.80 9.15
C ALA A 52 -4.49 -3.18 9.45
N ASP A 53 -5.32 -3.38 8.43
CA ASP A 53 -6.70 -3.81 8.57
C ASP A 53 -7.25 -4.38 7.24
N TYR A 54 -8.41 -5.03 7.32
CA TYR A 54 -9.12 -5.61 6.18
C TYR A 54 -10.37 -4.81 5.79
N GLN A 55 -10.54 -3.62 6.35
CA GLN A 55 -11.69 -2.74 6.12
C GLN A 55 -11.27 -1.48 5.36
N HIS A 56 -10.22 -1.58 4.54
CA HIS A 56 -9.72 -0.51 3.68
C HIS A 56 -9.43 0.80 4.45
N GLY A 57 -8.86 0.69 5.65
CA GLY A 57 -8.54 1.85 6.49
C GLY A 57 -9.71 2.38 7.31
N GLN A 58 -10.90 1.80 7.19
CA GLN A 58 -12.10 2.23 7.94
C GLN A 58 -12.19 1.61 9.33
N SER A 59 -11.37 0.59 9.62
CA SER A 59 -11.38 -0.04 10.93
C SER A 59 -10.83 0.90 12.00
N ARG A 60 -11.56 1.07 13.13
CA ARG A 60 -11.03 1.76 14.31
C ARG A 60 -9.76 1.09 14.85
N ALA A 61 -9.63 -0.24 14.69
CA ALA A 61 -8.46 -0.98 15.11
C ALA A 61 -7.23 -0.72 14.22
N SER A 62 -7.40 -0.19 13.01
CA SER A 62 -6.30 0.09 12.07
C SER A 62 -5.18 0.90 12.72
N ARG A 63 -5.53 1.94 13.50
CA ARG A 63 -4.55 2.79 14.21
C ARG A 63 -3.63 2.02 15.16
N MET A 64 -4.14 0.99 15.82
CA MET A 64 -3.33 0.13 16.69
C MET A 64 -2.37 -0.74 15.87
N TRP A 65 -2.87 -1.30 14.77
CA TRP A 65 -2.12 -2.24 13.94
C TRP A 65 -1.14 -1.59 12.97
N GLN A 66 -1.33 -0.30 12.63
CA GLN A 66 -0.44 0.45 11.73
C GLN A 66 1.02 0.40 12.17
N GLY A 67 1.31 0.55 13.47
CA GLY A 67 2.67 0.43 13.99
C GLY A 67 3.27 -0.96 13.77
N TYR A 68 2.56 -2.02 14.17
CA TYR A 68 3.02 -3.40 13.99
C TYR A 68 3.21 -3.77 12.52
N SER A 69 2.26 -3.38 11.68
CA SER A 69 2.29 -3.55 10.23
C SER A 69 3.51 -2.85 9.61
N SER A 70 3.79 -1.62 10.03
CA SER A 70 4.93 -0.84 9.54
C SER A 70 6.26 -1.46 9.92
N VAL A 71 6.41 -1.94 11.16
CA VAL A 71 7.63 -2.62 11.62
C VAL A 71 7.88 -3.90 10.81
N ARG A 72 6.85 -4.67 10.50
CA ARG A 72 6.97 -5.87 9.66
C ARG A 72 7.43 -5.53 8.24
N ALA A 73 6.84 -4.51 7.62
CA ALA A 73 7.25 -4.03 6.30
C ALA A 73 8.72 -3.57 6.31
N ALA A 74 9.12 -2.78 7.32
CA ALA A 74 10.49 -2.31 7.47
C ALA A 74 11.49 -3.45 7.68
N ALA A 75 11.13 -4.46 8.47
CA ALA A 75 11.96 -5.65 8.68
C ALA A 75 12.17 -6.43 7.38
N LEU A 76 11.11 -6.65 6.60
CA LEU A 76 11.22 -7.27 5.27
C LEU A 76 12.11 -6.45 4.33
N THR A 77 11.90 -5.14 4.27
CA THR A 77 12.74 -4.24 3.46
C THR A 77 14.21 -4.33 3.87
N LYS A 78 14.50 -4.32 5.18
CA LYS A 78 15.88 -4.50 5.68
C LYS A 78 16.46 -5.83 5.22
N THR A 79 15.71 -6.93 5.34
CA THR A 79 16.17 -8.25 4.88
C THR A 79 16.44 -8.27 3.38
N LEU A 80 15.57 -7.66 2.57
CA LEU A 80 15.76 -7.56 1.12
C LEU A 80 17.04 -6.80 0.79
N ILE A 81 17.23 -5.61 1.37
CA ILE A 81 18.43 -4.79 1.15
C ILE A 81 19.70 -5.57 1.51
N LEU A 82 19.72 -6.24 2.67
CA LEU A 82 20.87 -7.05 3.10
C LEU A 82 21.16 -8.26 2.21
N ARG A 83 20.22 -8.66 1.35
CA ARG A 83 20.34 -9.79 0.43
C ARG A 83 20.45 -9.38 -1.04
N LEU A 84 20.33 -8.09 -1.34
CA LEU A 84 20.60 -7.60 -2.69
C LEU A 84 22.06 -7.92 -3.04
N PRO A 85 22.33 -8.40 -4.26
CA PRO A 85 23.69 -8.57 -4.72
C PRO A 85 24.45 -7.26 -4.55
N LEU A 86 25.63 -7.33 -3.93
CA LEU A 86 26.56 -6.20 -4.02
C LEU A 86 26.89 -6.05 -5.50
N SER A 87 26.78 -4.83 -6.01
CA SER A 87 27.22 -4.52 -7.37
C SER A 87 28.63 -5.07 -7.51
N SER A 88 28.78 -6.10 -8.34
CA SER A 88 30.11 -6.54 -8.77
C SER A 88 30.58 -5.41 -9.67
N ALA A 89 31.32 -4.46 -9.09
CA ALA A 89 32.04 -3.48 -9.85
C ALA A 89 33.04 -4.27 -10.71
N HIS A 90 32.62 -4.59 -11.94
CA HIS A 90 33.49 -5.09 -12.97
C HIS A 90 34.43 -3.94 -13.31
N ASN A 91 35.66 -4.03 -12.80
CA ASN A 91 36.81 -3.31 -13.35
C ASN A 91 37.12 -3.84 -14.76
#